data_AF-A0A0Q8PQH5-F1
#
_entry.id   AF-A0A0Q8PQH5-F1
#
_cell.length_a   1.000
_cell.length_b   1.000
_cell.length_c   1.000
_cell.angle_alpha   90.00
_cell.angle_beta   90.00
_cell.angle_gamma   90.00
#
_symmetry.space_group_name_H-M   'P 1'
#
loop_
_entity.id
_entity.type
_entity.pdbx_description
1 polymer ?
#
loop_
_entity_poly.entity_id
_entity_poly.type
_entity_poly.pdbx_seq_one_letter_code
_entity_poly.pdbx_strand_id
1 'polypeptide(L)'
;MSQQTIRQQARRTAREMADKRRSERAERERRVIELAEQVMVAIGERDAAVSETEKRAGEALRDLTVAEGLSLGEAVEWCGESLTLREARRLRQLDVTDRPSGPVGTAGGGAGA
;
A
#
# COMPACT_ATOMS: atom_id res chain seq x y z
N MET A 1 31.87 -52.81 8.87
CA MET A 1 30.71 -52.03 8.37
C MET A 1 30.52 -52.34 6.90
N SER A 2 29.32 -52.67 6.43
CA SER A 2 29.12 -53.07 5.02
C SER A 2 29.02 -51.85 4.10
N GLN A 3 29.40 -52.01 2.82
CA GLN A 3 29.20 -51.00 1.77
C GLN A 3 27.73 -50.53 1.68
N GLN A 4 26.78 -51.38 2.04
CA GLN A 4 25.36 -51.03 2.09
C GLN A 4 25.05 -50.05 3.22
N THR A 5 25.64 -50.24 4.41
CA THR A 5 25.50 -49.31 5.54
C THR A 5 26.06 -47.92 5.21
N ILE A 6 27.22 -47.87 4.53
CA ILE A 6 27.84 -46.60 4.09
C ILE A 6 26.92 -45.83 3.13
N ARG A 7 26.33 -46.51 2.13
CA ARG A 7 25.40 -45.87 1.19
C ARG A 7 24.12 -45.37 1.88
N GLN A 8 23.59 -46.12 2.84
CA GLN A 8 22.40 -45.71 3.58
C GLN A 8 22.65 -44.49 4.46
N GLN A 9 23.80 -44.43 5.14
CA GLN A 9 24.21 -43.24 5.89
C GLN A 9 24.35 -42.02 4.97
N ALA A 10 25.04 -42.17 3.83
CA ALA A 10 25.18 -41.08 2.86
C ALA A 10 23.83 -40.56 2.34
N ARG A 11 22.87 -41.45 2.05
CA ARG A 11 21.51 -41.07 1.64
C ARG A 11 20.76 -40.33 2.73
N ARG A 12 20.88 -40.77 3.98
CA ARG A 12 20.25 -40.11 5.13
C ARG A 12 20.77 -38.69 5.29
N THR A 13 22.09 -38.52 5.31
CA THR A 13 22.71 -37.19 5.42
C THR A 13 22.32 -36.28 4.24
N ALA A 14 22.28 -36.83 3.01
CA ALA A 14 21.85 -36.05 1.85
C ALA A 14 20.39 -35.57 1.96
N ARG A 15 19.48 -36.39 2.51
CA ARG A 15 18.08 -36.03 2.75
C ARG A 15 17.96 -34.95 3.83
N GLU A 16 18.64 -35.13 4.96
CA GLU A 16 18.62 -34.15 6.07
C GLU A 16 19.10 -32.76 5.60
N MET A 17 20.16 -32.72 4.77
CA MET A 17 20.65 -31.46 4.20
C MET A 17 19.68 -30.85 3.18
N ALA A 18 19.02 -31.67 2.37
CA ALA A 18 18.02 -31.19 1.41
C ALA A 18 16.79 -30.61 2.12
N ASP A 19 16.32 -31.27 3.18
CA ASP A 19 15.19 -30.83 3.98
C ASP A 19 15.50 -29.54 4.72
N LYS A 20 16.69 -29.43 5.33
CA LYS A 20 17.18 -28.20 5.97
C LYS A 20 17.21 -27.02 4.98
N ARG A 21 17.74 -27.23 3.78
CA ARG A 21 17.76 -26.16 2.75
C ARG A 21 16.36 -25.81 2.27
N ARG A 22 15.41 -26.75 2.25
CA ARG A 22 14.02 -26.48 1.89
C ARG A 22 13.35 -25.66 2.99
N SER A 23 13.54 -26.01 4.26
CA SER A 23 12.98 -25.25 5.38
C SER A 23 13.55 -23.83 5.45
N GLU A 24 14.86 -23.67 5.32
CA GLU A 24 15.51 -22.35 5.32
C GLU A 24 15.00 -21.44 4.18
N ARG A 25 14.79 -22.01 2.99
CA ARG A 25 14.21 -21.27 1.86
C ARG A 25 12.75 -20.89 2.12
N ALA A 26 11.94 -21.81 2.62
CA ALA A 26 10.55 -21.54 2.94
C ALA A 26 10.42 -20.49 4.06
N GLU A 27 11.28 -20.53 5.07
CA GLU A 27 11.34 -19.51 6.11
C GLU A 27 11.75 -18.14 5.57
N ARG A 28 12.75 -18.10 4.69
CA ARG A 28 13.15 -16.86 4.04
C ARG A 28 12.02 -16.29 3.18
N GLU A 29 11.34 -17.13 2.42
CA GLU A 29 10.20 -16.75 1.60
C GLU A 29 9.05 -16.19 2.44
N ARG A 30 8.69 -16.86 3.54
CA ARG A 30 7.70 -16.35 4.50
C ARG A 30 8.07 -14.98 5.03
N ARG A 31 9.32 -14.79 5.50
CA ARG A 31 9.79 -13.48 5.98
C ARG A 31 9.75 -12.41 4.90
N VAL A 32 10.06 -12.75 3.65
CA VAL A 32 9.99 -11.81 2.53
C VAL A 32 8.55 -11.39 2.25
N ILE A 33 7.61 -12.34 2.27
CA ILE A 33 6.18 -12.06 2.07
C ILE A 33 5.67 -11.16 3.20
N GLU A 34 5.92 -11.51 4.46
CA GLU A 34 5.50 -10.71 5.63
C GLU A 34 6.05 -9.28 5.58
N LEU A 35 7.33 -9.11 5.20
CA LEU A 35 7.92 -7.77 5.06
C LEU A 35 7.31 -6.99 3.89
N ALA A 36 7.04 -7.65 2.76
CA ALA A 36 6.38 -7.01 1.62
C ALA A 36 4.96 -6.54 1.99
N GLU A 37 4.20 -7.36 2.71
CA GLU A 37 2.88 -7.00 3.23
C GLU A 37 2.95 -5.79 4.17
N GLN A 38 3.90 -5.78 5.11
CA GLN A 38 4.12 -4.63 6.00
C GLN A 38 4.44 -3.34 5.24
N VAL A 39 5.27 -3.42 4.20
CA VAL A 39 5.59 -2.27 3.34
C VAL A 39 4.33 -1.75 2.63
N MET A 40 3.52 -2.66 2.07
CA MET A 40 2.30 -2.27 1.36
C MET A 40 1.26 -1.65 2.30
N VAL A 41 1.10 -2.18 3.52
CA VAL A 41 0.23 -1.59 4.55
C VAL A 41 0.69 -0.19 4.92
N ALA A 42 1.98 -0.01 5.22
CA ALA A 42 2.52 1.30 5.59
C ALA A 42 2.37 2.34 4.47
N ILE A 43 2.51 1.93 3.20
CA ILE A 43 2.24 2.81 2.04
C ILE A 43 0.76 3.18 2.00
N GLY A 44 -0.15 2.21 2.15
CA GLY A 44 -1.58 2.46 2.17
C GLY A 44 -2.02 3.41 3.29
N GLU A 45 -1.50 3.21 4.51
CA GLU A 45 -1.78 4.08 5.66
C GLU A 45 -1.26 5.50 5.44
N ARG A 46 -0.04 5.65 4.90
CA ARG A 46 0.51 6.95 4.53
C ARG A 46 -0.37 7.65 3.50
N ASP A 47 -0.74 6.95 2.43
CA ASP A 47 -1.50 7.55 1.33
C ASP A 47 -2.92 7.92 1.79
N ALA A 48 -3.53 7.13 2.68
CA ALA A 48 -4.79 7.47 3.33
C ALA A 48 -4.67 8.72 4.21
N ALA A 49 -3.62 8.82 5.04
CA ALA A 49 -3.38 9.99 5.89
C ALA A 49 -3.12 11.27 5.08
N VAL A 50 -2.39 11.16 3.96
CA VAL A 50 -2.18 12.26 3.01
C VAL A 50 -3.52 12.66 2.38
N SER A 51 -4.29 11.72 1.84
CA SER A 51 -5.58 11.99 1.22
C SER A 51 -6.53 12.71 2.18
N GLU A 52 -6.66 12.22 3.41
CA GLU A 52 -7.51 12.83 4.44
C GLU A 52 -7.06 14.25 4.80
N THR A 53 -5.75 14.47 4.89
CA THR A 53 -5.21 15.81 5.17
C THR A 53 -5.43 16.77 4.01
N GLU A 54 -5.28 16.29 2.77
CA GLU A 54 -5.57 17.09 1.57
C GLU A 54 -7.05 17.45 1.46
N LYS A 55 -7.96 16.54 1.81
CA LYS A 55 -9.41 16.81 1.88
C LYS A 55 -9.73 17.91 2.88
N ARG A 56 -9.25 17.79 4.13
CA ARG A 56 -9.43 18.83 5.17
C ARG A 56 -8.88 20.19 4.73
N ALA A 57 -7.74 20.22 4.04
CA ALA A 57 -7.21 21.45 3.47
C ALA A 57 -8.10 22.03 2.35
N GLY A 58 -8.63 21.17 1.48
CA GLY A 58 -9.61 21.54 0.45
C GLY A 58 -10.91 22.09 1.02
N GLU A 59 -11.41 21.50 2.12
CA GLU A 59 -12.58 21.97 2.87
C GLU A 59 -12.35 23.36 3.42
N ALA A 60 -11.25 23.57 4.15
CA ALA A 60 -10.90 24.89 4.68
C ALA A 60 -10.76 25.95 3.57
N LEU A 61 -10.15 25.60 2.42
CA LEU A 61 -10.07 26.50 1.27
C LEU A 61 -11.45 26.81 0.68
N ARG A 62 -12.39 25.84 0.67
CA ARG A 62 -13.76 26.10 0.24
C ARG A 62 -14.46 27.05 1.20
N ASP A 63 -14.34 26.84 2.51
CA ASP A 63 -14.95 27.71 3.52
C ASP A 63 -14.42 29.15 3.41
N LEU A 64 -13.11 29.34 3.26
CA LEU A 64 -12.52 30.66 2.98
C LEU A 64 -13.14 31.33 1.75
N THR A 65 -13.42 30.59 0.69
CA THR A 65 -13.97 31.17 -0.54
C THR A 65 -15.49 31.32 -0.55
N VAL A 66 -16.23 30.44 0.13
CA VAL A 66 -17.70 30.35 0.07
C VAL A 66 -18.34 31.03 1.27
N ALA A 67 -17.87 30.75 2.48
CA ALA A 67 -18.42 31.32 3.70
C ALA A 67 -17.88 32.74 3.93
N GLU A 68 -16.56 32.92 3.80
CA GLU A 68 -15.91 34.22 4.03
C GLU A 68 -15.86 35.09 2.76
N GLY A 69 -16.18 34.52 1.59
CA GLY A 69 -16.32 35.26 0.33
C GLY A 69 -15.00 35.68 -0.32
N LEU A 70 -13.85 35.13 0.11
CA LEU A 70 -12.56 35.44 -0.48
C LEU A 70 -12.46 34.85 -1.90
N SER A 71 -11.72 35.53 -2.78
CA SER A 71 -11.20 34.88 -3.97
C SER A 71 -10.18 33.81 -3.60
N LEU A 72 -9.96 32.84 -4.50
CA LEU A 72 -8.95 31.80 -4.27
C LEU A 72 -7.53 32.39 -4.16
N GLY A 73 -7.26 33.53 -4.82
CA GLY A 73 -5.99 34.24 -4.72
C GLY A 73 -5.77 34.82 -3.32
N GLU A 74 -6.75 35.54 -2.80
CA GLU A 74 -6.68 36.11 -1.44
C GLU A 74 -6.54 35.01 -0.39
N ALA A 75 -7.30 33.91 -0.51
CA ALA A 75 -7.16 32.76 0.38
C ALA A 75 -5.74 32.16 0.38
N VAL A 76 -5.09 32.14 -0.79
CA VAL A 76 -3.70 31.70 -0.93
C VAL A 76 -2.71 32.69 -0.31
N GLU A 77 -2.94 33.99 -0.45
CA GLU A 77 -2.10 35.01 0.20
C GLU A 77 -2.11 34.86 1.74
N TRP A 78 -3.27 34.54 2.34
CA TRP A 78 -3.36 34.20 3.76
C TRP A 78 -2.62 32.92 4.16
N CYS A 79 -2.45 31.99 3.23
CA CYS A 79 -1.68 30.76 3.44
C CYS A 79 -0.16 30.96 3.22
N GLY A 80 0.26 32.12 2.70
CA GLY A 80 1.66 32.46 2.44
C GLY A 80 2.35 31.53 1.43
N GLU A 81 3.67 31.44 1.52
CA GLU A 81 4.50 30.70 0.55
C GLU A 81 4.33 29.17 0.58
N SER A 82 3.60 28.64 1.58
CA SER A 82 3.40 27.20 1.74
C SER A 82 2.36 26.60 0.80
N LEU A 83 1.61 27.44 0.07
CA LEU A 83 0.54 27.00 -0.81
C LEU A 83 0.55 27.79 -2.12
N THR A 84 0.68 27.11 -3.26
CA THR A 84 0.54 27.78 -4.56
C THR A 84 -0.92 27.83 -5.00
N LEU A 85 -1.26 28.79 -5.87
CA LEU A 85 -2.60 28.88 -6.46
C LEU A 85 -3.01 27.60 -7.22
N ARG A 86 -2.04 26.92 -7.85
CA ARG A 86 -2.27 25.65 -8.53
C ARG A 86 -2.64 24.54 -7.55
N GLU A 87 -1.92 24.43 -6.44
CA GLU A 87 -2.19 23.44 -5.40
C GLU A 87 -3.53 23.72 -4.72
N ALA A 88 -3.82 24.97 -4.36
CA ALA A 88 -5.10 25.37 -3.78
C ALA A 88 -6.28 24.98 -4.69
N ARG A 89 -6.13 25.17 -6.00
CA ARG A 89 -7.12 24.75 -7.00
C ARG A 89 -7.29 23.23 -7.06
N ARG A 90 -6.19 22.46 -6.98
CA ARG A 90 -6.24 20.99 -6.91
C ARG A 90 -6.96 20.52 -5.65
N LEU A 91 -6.57 21.04 -4.48
CA LEU A 91 -7.13 20.64 -3.19
C LEU A 91 -8.64 20.86 -3.11
N ARG A 92 -9.14 22.02 -3.60
CA ARG A 92 -10.59 22.30 -3.65
C ARG A 92 -11.40 21.32 -4.51
N GLN A 93 -10.76 20.62 -5.46
CA GLN A 93 -11.42 19.69 -6.38
C GLN A 93 -11.43 18.24 -5.90
N LEU A 94 -10.72 17.91 -4.80
CA LEU A 94 -10.58 16.53 -4.33
C LEU A 94 -11.93 15.91 -3.91
N ASP A 95 -12.82 16.68 -3.29
CA ASP A 95 -14.17 16.22 -2.92
C ASP A 95 -15.05 15.83 -4.10
N VAL A 96 -14.81 16.39 -5.29
CA VAL A 96 -15.59 16.10 -6.49
C VAL A 96 -15.19 14.75 -7.09
N THR A 97 -13.97 14.28 -6.79
CA THR A 97 -13.37 13.10 -7.42
C THR A 97 -13.51 11.83 -6.57
N ASP A 98 -13.68 11.96 -5.25
CA ASP A 98 -13.73 10.83 -4.32
C ASP A 98 -15.13 10.22 -4.14
N ARG A 99 -15.89 10.07 -5.24
CA ARG A 99 -17.06 9.18 -5.21
C ARG A 99 -16.54 7.76 -5.43
N PRO A 100 -16.60 6.85 -4.44
CA PRO A 100 -16.02 5.52 -4.60
C PRO A 100 -16.76 4.76 -5.71
N SER A 101 -16.09 4.56 -6.84
CA SER A 101 -16.44 3.49 -7.76
C SER A 101 -16.29 2.17 -6.99
N GLY A 102 -17.43 1.59 -6.61
CA GLY A 102 -17.51 0.36 -5.83
C GLY A 102 -16.75 -0.80 -6.49
N PRO A 103 -16.39 -1.84 -5.71
CA PRO A 103 -15.56 -2.93 -6.20
C PRO A 103 -16.26 -3.64 -7.36
N VAL A 104 -15.64 -3.62 -8.55
CA VAL A 104 -16.06 -4.49 -9.65
C VAL A 104 -15.77 -5.92 -9.21
N GLY A 105 -16.81 -6.61 -8.75
CA GLY A 105 -16.73 -8.01 -8.40
C GLY A 105 -16.44 -8.82 -9.66
N THR A 106 -15.17 -9.19 -9.85
CA THR A 106 -14.79 -10.22 -10.80
C THR A 106 -15.33 -11.55 -10.26
N ALA A 107 -16.58 -11.86 -10.60
CA ALA A 107 -17.17 -13.16 -10.34
C ALA A 107 -16.39 -14.22 -11.12
N GLY A 108 -15.74 -15.12 -10.39
CA GLY A 108 -15.07 -16.29 -10.93
C GLY A 108 -16.06 -17.19 -11.68
N GLY A 109 -15.79 -17.41 -12.96
CA GLY A 109 -16.43 -18.44 -13.76
C GLY A 109 -15.60 -19.73 -13.73
N GLY A 110 -15.63 -20.44 -12.61
CA GLY A 110 -15.26 -21.85 -12.56
C GLY A 110 -16.53 -22.68 -12.76
N ALA A 111 -16.72 -23.22 -13.96
CA ALA A 111 -17.71 -24.25 -14.21
C ALA A 111 -16.98 -25.50 -14.73
N GLY A 112 -16.96 -26.54 -13.89
CA GLY A 112 -16.51 -27.86 -14.30
C GLY A 112 -17.50 -28.55 -15.23
N ALA A 113 -16.95 -29.38 -16.11
CA ALA A 113 -17.54 -30.60 -16.64
C ALA A 113 -16.37 -31.50 -17.08
#